data_AF-A0A353ETF6-F1
#
_entry.id   AF-A0A353ETF6-F1
#
_cell.length_a   1.000
_cell.length_b   1.000
_cell.length_c   1.000
_cell.angle_alpha   90.00
_cell.angle_beta   90.00
_cell.angle_gamma   90.00
#
_symmetry.space_group_name_H-M   'P 1'
#
loop_
_entity.id
_entity.type
_entity.pdbx_description
1 polymer ?
#
loop_
_entity_poly.entity_id
_entity_poly.type
_entity_poly.pdbx_seq_one_letter_code
_entity_poly.pdbx_strand_id
1 'polypeptide(L)'
;MKIESHDLLFLGLTRPTMFLGVTQSFFVINGLVNIVLFLGLNSFLPLFVFLPLLHGLGYLACLRDPRTFDLWFIYAKCCAKCRNKRFWGANSYDSF
;
A
#
# COMPACT_ATOMS: atom_id res chain seq x y z
N MET A 1 -22.28 16.87 -2.58
CA MET A 1 -22.33 15.80 -1.56
C MET A 1 -22.40 16.50 -0.20
N LYS A 2 -23.59 16.55 0.41
CA LYS A 2 -23.78 17.15 1.74
C LYS A 2 -23.13 16.19 2.74
N ILE A 3 -22.10 16.64 3.44
CA ILE A 3 -21.46 15.85 4.49
C ILE A 3 -22.29 16.12 5.75
N GLU A 4 -23.23 15.23 6.06
CA GLU A 4 -23.75 15.18 7.43
C GLU A 4 -22.63 14.72 8.35
N SER A 5 -22.43 15.43 9.46
CA SER A 5 -21.35 15.23 10.42
C SER A 5 -21.31 13.84 11.06
N HIS A 6 -22.39 13.07 10.95
CA HIS A 6 -22.52 11.74 11.54
C HIS A 6 -21.68 10.67 10.84
N ASP A 7 -21.36 10.82 9.55
CA ASP A 7 -20.66 9.78 8.77
C ASP A 7 -19.13 9.78 8.90
N LEU A 8 -18.51 10.92 9.21
CA LEU A 8 -17.05 11.05 9.18
C LEU A 8 -16.35 10.21 10.26
N LEU A 9 -16.98 10.07 11.43
CA LEU A 9 -16.43 9.31 12.57
C LEU A 9 -16.44 7.80 12.26
N PHE A 10 -17.53 7.29 11.69
CA PHE A 10 -17.62 5.89 11.23
C PHE A 10 -16.70 5.60 10.03
N LEU A 11 -16.54 6.56 9.12
CA LEU A 11 -15.61 6.44 8.00
C LEU A 11 -14.14 6.41 8.47
N GLY A 12 -13.81 7.17 9.51
CA GLY A 12 -12.49 7.13 10.14
C GLY A 12 -12.17 5.75 10.73
N LEU A 13 -13.13 5.14 11.43
CA LEU A 13 -12.97 3.82 12.04
C LEU A 13 -12.76 2.69 11.02
N THR A 14 -13.33 2.82 9.83
CA THR A 14 -13.25 1.80 8.77
C THR A 14 -12.07 2.01 7.82
N ARG A 15 -11.44 3.19 7.84
CA ARG A 15 -10.24 3.44 7.02
C ARG A 15 -9.00 2.82 7.65
N PRO A 16 -8.07 2.29 6.83
CA PRO A 16 -6.77 1.87 7.33
C PRO A 16 -6.04 3.08 7.92
N THR A 17 -5.12 2.82 8.84
CA THR A 17 -4.30 3.88 9.43
C THR A 17 -3.41 4.52 8.36
N MET A 18 -3.46 5.84 8.24
CA MET A 18 -2.74 6.62 7.22
C MET A 18 -1.72 7.56 7.88
N PHE A 19 -0.56 7.73 7.25
CA PHE A 19 0.50 8.65 7.66
C PHE A 19 1.02 9.41 6.43
N LEU A 20 1.10 10.75 6.53
CA LEU A 20 1.50 11.63 5.42
C LEU A 20 0.81 11.33 4.08
N GLY A 21 -0.48 10.98 4.13
CA GLY A 21 -1.30 10.70 2.95
C GLY A 21 -1.12 9.30 2.34
N VAL A 22 -0.33 8.43 2.94
CA VAL A 22 -0.13 7.03 2.51
C VAL A 22 -0.48 6.06 3.63
N THR A 23 -0.72 4.78 3.35
CA THR A 23 -0.99 3.78 4.39
C THR A 23 0.21 3.61 5.32
N GLN A 24 -0.05 3.39 6.61
CA GLN A 24 0.99 3.20 7.62
C GLN A 24 1.97 2.08 7.24
N SER A 25 1.46 0.94 6.76
CA SER A 25 2.27 -0.20 6.33
C SER A 25 3.25 0.18 5.23
N PHE A 26 2.81 0.95 4.22
CA PHE A 26 3.68 1.41 3.15
C PHE A 26 4.72 2.41 3.64
N PHE A 27 4.34 3.36 4.50
CA PHE A 27 5.27 4.33 5.07
C PHE A 27 6.42 3.65 5.80
N VAL A 28 6.11 2.64 6.63
CA VAL A 28 7.12 1.86 7.36
C VAL A 28 8.02 1.08 6.41
N ILE A 29 7.46 0.37 5.42
CA ILE A 29 8.25 -0.39 4.43
C ILE A 29 9.15 0.55 3.62
N ASN A 30 8.63 1.69 3.18
CA ASN A 30 9.38 2.69 2.44
C ASN A 30 10.57 3.20 3.25
N GLY A 31 10.34 3.60 4.51
CA GLY A 31 11.42 4.04 5.41
C GLY A 31 12.45 2.95 5.64
N LEU A 32 12.01 1.73 5.94
CA LEU A 32 12.89 0.59 6.21
C LEU A 32 13.78 0.26 4.99
N VAL A 33 13.20 0.17 3.79
CA VAL A 33 13.94 -0.11 2.55
C VAL A 33 14.98 0.97 2.28
N ASN A 34 14.63 2.25 2.47
CA ASN A 34 15.56 3.35 2.24
C ASN A 34 16.68 3.39 3.28
N ILE A 35 16.42 3.04 4.55
CA ILE A 35 17.45 2.92 5.59
C ILE A 35 18.42 1.77 5.28
N VAL A 36 17.90 0.60 4.87
CA VAL A 36 18.73 -0.54 4.47
C VAL A 36 19.59 -0.18 3.26
N LEU A 37 19.00 0.50 2.26
CA LEU A 37 19.71 0.92 1.06
C LEU A 37 20.77 2.00 1.36
N PHE A 38 20.47 2.94 2.26
CA PHE A 38 21.42 3.94 2.74
C PHE A 38 22.66 3.27 3.36
N LEU A 39 22.45 2.27 4.23
CA LEU A 39 23.55 1.56 4.87
C LEU A 39 24.34 0.70 3.87
N GLY A 40 23.65 0.03 2.94
CA GLY A 40 24.30 -0.81 1.93
C GLY A 40 25.13 -0.01 0.92
N LEU A 41 24.64 1.15 0.47
CA LEU A 41 25.33 2.01 -0.50
C LEU A 41 26.30 3.01 0.15
N ASN A 42 26.25 3.19 1.47
CA ASN A 42 27.01 4.21 2.21
C ASN A 42 26.87 5.62 1.59
N SER A 43 25.68 5.94 1.08
CA SER A 43 25.40 7.18 0.37
C SER A 43 24.06 7.72 0.81
N PHE A 44 23.93 9.05 0.91
CA PHE A 44 22.68 9.73 1.27
C PHE A 44 21.63 9.78 0.15
N LEU A 45 21.98 9.30 -1.04
CA LEU A 45 21.11 9.32 -2.23
C LEU A 45 19.77 8.57 -2.01
N PRO A 46 19.71 7.40 -1.36
CA PRO A 46 18.46 6.73 -0.99
C PRO A 46 17.52 7.59 -0.16
N LEU A 47 18.05 8.34 0.80
CA LEU A 47 17.24 9.16 1.70
C LEU A 47 16.67 10.40 1.00
N PHE A 48 17.47 11.07 0.16
CA PHE A 48 17.03 12.33 -0.48
C PHE A 48 16.29 12.15 -1.80
N VAL A 49 16.53 11.05 -2.53
CA VAL A 49 15.95 10.84 -3.87
C VAL A 49 14.92 9.71 -3.85
N PHE A 50 15.33 8.51 -3.43
CA PHE A 50 14.47 7.33 -3.53
C PHE A 50 13.28 7.40 -2.56
N LEU A 51 13.51 7.83 -1.32
CA LEU A 51 12.45 7.96 -0.32
C LEU A 51 11.31 8.88 -0.77
N PRO A 52 11.53 10.17 -1.14
CA PRO A 52 10.44 11.03 -1.57
C PRO A 52 9.82 10.59 -2.91
N LEU A 53 10.61 10.01 -3.82
CA LEU A 53 10.10 9.51 -5.10
C LEU A 53 9.11 8.35 -4.89
N LEU A 54 9.50 7.36 -4.08
CA LEU A 54 8.64 6.22 -3.76
C LEU A 54 7.44 6.68 -2.91
N HIS A 55 7.62 7.61 -1.97
CA HIS A 55 6.51 8.16 -1.19
C HIS A 55 5.51 8.91 -2.07
N GLY A 56 5.99 9.67 -3.05
CA GLY A 56 5.15 10.37 -4.04
C GLY A 56 4.33 9.40 -4.89
N LEU A 57 4.93 8.31 -5.36
CA LEU A 57 4.21 7.23 -6.05
C LEU A 57 3.14 6.59 -5.15
N GLY A 58 3.46 6.34 -3.89
CA GLY A 58 2.50 5.78 -2.94
C GLY A 58 1.36 6.73 -2.61
N TYR A 59 1.64 8.03 -2.54
CA TYR A 59 0.64 9.07 -2.37
C TYR A 59 -0.33 9.12 -3.55
N LEU A 60 0.19 9.06 -4.78
CA LEU A 60 -0.66 9.01 -5.99
C LEU A 60 -1.54 7.75 -6.02
N ALA A 61 -1.03 6.61 -5.57
CA ALA A 61 -1.82 5.39 -5.47
C ALA A 61 -2.97 5.54 -4.45
N CYS A 62 -2.68 6.09 -3.26
CA CYS A 62 -3.67 6.31 -2.21
C CYS A 62 -4.70 7.40 -2.55
N LEU A 63 -4.43 8.27 -3.52
CA LEU A 63 -5.38 9.29 -3.98
C LEU A 63 -6.62 8.67 -4.64
N ARG A 64 -6.47 7.50 -5.29
CA ARG A 64 -7.57 6.76 -5.91
C ARG A 64 -8.38 6.00 -4.86
N ASP A 65 -7.70 5.23 -4.01
CA ASP A 65 -8.32 4.49 -2.92
C ASP A 65 -7.32 4.33 -1.76
N PRO A 66 -7.68 4.71 -0.51
CA PRO A 66 -6.82 4.53 0.65
C PRO A 66 -6.42 3.07 0.90
N ARG A 67 -7.20 2.08 0.44
CA ARG A 67 -6.92 0.64 0.64
C ARG A 67 -6.09 -0.01 -0.48
N THR A 68 -5.55 0.78 -1.41
CA THR A 68 -4.78 0.26 -2.57
C THR A 68 -3.70 -0.73 -2.15
N PHE A 69 -2.93 -0.43 -1.11
CA PHE A 69 -1.84 -1.29 -0.63
C PHE A 69 -2.33 -2.57 0.04
N ASP A 70 -3.39 -2.51 0.85
CA ASP A 70 -3.95 -3.70 1.48
C ASP A 70 -4.54 -4.65 0.44
N LEU A 71 -5.24 -4.11 -0.56
CA LEU A 71 -5.75 -4.88 -1.69
C LEU A 71 -4.62 -5.52 -2.49
N TRP A 72 -3.53 -4.79 -2.72
CA TRP A 72 -2.37 -5.32 -3.43
C TRP A 72 -1.70 -6.45 -2.65
N PHE A 73 -1.62 -6.33 -1.33
CA PHE A 73 -1.09 -7.39 -0.46
C PHE A 73 -1.99 -8.63 -0.43
N ILE A 74 -3.31 -8.46 -0.30
CA ILE A 74 -4.28 -9.56 -0.38
C ILE A 74 -4.21 -10.23 -1.76
N TYR A 75 -4.10 -9.44 -2.82
CA TYR A 75 -3.92 -9.96 -4.17
C TYR A 75 -2.65 -10.81 -4.29
N ALA A 76 -1.52 -10.31 -3.79
CA ALA A 76 -0.25 -11.02 -3.80
C ALA A 76 -0.32 -12.34 -2.99
N LYS A 77 -1.01 -12.36 -1.85
CA LYS A 77 -1.12 -13.55 -1.00
C LYS A 77 -2.09 -14.60 -1.55
N CYS A 78 -3.29 -14.18 -1.95
CA CYS A 78 -4.37 -15.11 -2.26
C CYS A 78 -4.51 -15.34 -3.77
N CYS A 79 -4.38 -14.29 -4.57
CA CYS A 79 -4.69 -14.35 -6.00
C CYS A 79 -3.50 -14.79 -6.86
N ALA A 80 -2.27 -14.66 -6.36
CA ALA A 80 -1.06 -15.02 -7.11
C ALA A 80 -0.79 -16.54 -7.18
N LYS A 81 -1.36 -17.33 -6.26
CA LYS A 81 -1.17 -18.80 -6.19
C LYS A 81 -1.83 -19.55 -7.36
N CYS A 82 -2.90 -18.98 -7.92
CA CYS A 82 -3.71 -19.62 -8.96
C CYS A 82 -2.99 -19.59 -10.34
N ARG A 83 -2.17 -20.61 -10.63
CA ARG A 83 -1.44 -20.74 -11.91
C ARG A 83 -2.35 -20.80 -13.13
N ASN A 84 -3.53 -21.36 -13.00
CA ASN A 84 -4.53 -21.54 -14.06
C ASN A 84 -5.49 -20.34 -14.20
N LYS A 85 -5.28 -19.25 -13.44
CA LYS A 85 -6.14 -18.06 -13.47
C LYS A 85 -6.33 -17.49 -14.87
N ARG A 86 -5.30 -17.56 -15.72
CA ARG A 86 -5.37 -17.05 -17.11
C ARG A 86 -6.27 -17.88 -18.01
N PHE A 87 -6.43 -19.17 -17.74
CA PHE A 87 -7.30 -20.06 -18.50
C PHE A 87 -8.77 -19.90 -18.08
N TRP A 88 -9.03 -19.84 -16.76
CA TRP A 88 -10.39 -19.81 -16.22
C TRP A 88 -10.96 -18.40 -15.99
N GLY A 89 -10.11 -17.37 -15.98
CA GLY A 89 -10.51 -15.99 -15.68
C GLY A 89 -10.83 -15.71 -14.20
N ALA A 90 -10.75 -16.72 -13.33
CA ALA A 90 -11.05 -16.61 -11.91
C ALA A 90 -9.93 -17.21 -11.04
N ASN A 91 -9.89 -16.82 -9.76
CA ASN A 91 -9.04 -17.47 -8.77
C ASN A 91 -9.77 -18.71 -8.25
N SER A 92 -9.07 -19.84 -8.16
CA SER A 92 -9.56 -21.03 -7.48
C SER A 92 -9.41 -20.86 -5.96
N TYR A 93 -10.42 -21.31 -5.21
CA TYR A 93 -10.33 -21.38 -3.75
C TYR A 93 -9.61 -22.66 -3.37
N ASP A 94 -8.55 -22.52 -2.57
CA ASP A 94 -7.94 -23.66 -1.89
C ASP A 94 -8.69 -23.86 -0.58
N SER A 95 -8.93 -25.11 -0.19
CA SER A 95 -9.73 -25.39 1.02
C SER A 95 -8.92 -25.19 2.31
N PHE A 96 -7.59 -25.12 2.22
CA PHE A 96 -6.66 -25.06 3.35
C PHE A 96 -5.38 -24.28 3.02
#